data_AF-A0A9D7CY84-F1
#
_entry.id   AF-A0A9D7CY84-F1
#
_cell.length_a   1.000
_cell.length_b   1.000
_cell.length_c   1.000
_cell.angle_alpha   90.00
_cell.angle_beta   90.00
_cell.angle_gamma   90.00
#
_symmetry.space_group_name_H-M   'P 1'
#
loop_
_entity.id
_entity.type
_entity.pdbx_description
1 polymer ?
#
loop_
_entity_poly.entity_id
_entity_poly.type
_entity_poly.pdbx_seq_one_letter_code
_entity_poly.pdbx_strand_id
1 'polypeptide(L)'
;MQRRSFLALLGVSAGAGVSWLLGGCIEQGTSWVPTGRLLVPVPIDDDEYVPASSTQSTAVVQATWEPNPSWQARAVQLEAFGVFTEEAPGPWAGRERSHVPTVVRDTVMPERVTVMVSHIMSNGPRGVSGTSDAATVPGSDDAGDVWSPNPELEDAAVDVALAAESGLEGDDAEAPAPPPPQNLLAPLAPVDEPYHFTTTIYVKADSGEVLGLIELRPTDAEPPVITFVLPRGVGSLTAYAACNLHGLWASSPLAVNS
;
A
#
# COMPACT_ATOMS: atom_id res chain seq x y z
N MET A 1 -17.35 10.38 -45.16
CA MET A 1 -18.38 10.94 -44.26
C MET A 1 -19.56 9.98 -44.23
N GLN A 2 -19.64 9.08 -43.25
CA GLN A 2 -20.74 8.13 -43.12
C GLN A 2 -21.26 8.20 -41.69
N ARG A 3 -22.45 8.79 -41.53
CA ARG A 3 -23.16 8.90 -40.25
C ARG A 3 -23.90 7.59 -40.02
N ARG A 4 -23.63 6.91 -38.91
CA ARG A 4 -24.48 5.82 -38.39
C ARG A 4 -25.22 6.33 -37.16
N SER A 5 -26.52 6.51 -37.32
CA SER A 5 -27.47 6.79 -36.25
C SER A 5 -27.66 5.53 -35.41
N PHE A 6 -27.52 5.64 -34.08
CA PHE A 6 -27.98 4.62 -33.14
C PHE A 6 -29.27 5.10 -32.49
N LEU A 7 -30.30 4.26 -32.64
CA LEU A 7 -31.65 4.44 -32.11
C LEU A 7 -31.66 4.10 -30.62
N ALA A 8 -32.26 4.97 -29.81
CA ALA A 8 -32.51 4.76 -28.39
C ALA A 8 -33.67 3.77 -28.18
N LEU A 9 -33.51 2.86 -27.22
CA LEU A 9 -34.58 2.01 -26.69
C LEU A 9 -34.81 2.37 -25.22
N LEU A 10 -35.87 3.15 -24.97
CA LEU A 10 -36.41 3.44 -23.65
C LEU A 10 -37.22 2.22 -23.19
N GLY A 11 -36.71 1.50 -22.19
CA GLY A 11 -37.45 0.50 -21.44
C GLY A 11 -38.07 1.12 -20.19
N VAL A 12 -39.38 1.36 -20.21
CA VAL A 12 -40.18 1.67 -19.03
C VAL A 12 -40.57 0.35 -18.36
N SER A 13 -40.12 0.12 -17.13
CA SER A 13 -40.64 -0.95 -16.29
C SER A 13 -41.32 -0.35 -15.06
N ALA A 14 -42.65 -0.35 -15.11
CA ALA A 14 -43.52 -0.12 -13.97
C ALA A 14 -43.59 -1.41 -13.13
N GLY A 15 -43.30 -1.31 -11.84
CA GLY A 15 -43.46 -2.38 -10.87
C GLY A 15 -44.13 -1.86 -9.60
N ALA A 16 -45.37 -2.28 -9.40
CA ALA A 16 -46.17 -2.14 -8.17
C ALA A 16 -45.33 -2.54 -6.93
N GLY A 17 -45.40 -1.86 -5.78
CA GLY A 17 -46.63 -1.62 -5.04
C GLY A 17 -46.90 -2.82 -4.12
N VAL A 18 -46.23 -2.90 -2.96
CA VAL A 18 -46.68 -3.73 -1.84
C VAL A 18 -46.51 -2.93 -0.56
N SER A 19 -47.65 -2.48 -0.04
CA SER A 19 -47.84 -1.86 1.26
C SER A 19 -48.01 -3.00 2.27
N TRP A 20 -47.15 -3.07 3.29
CA TRP A 20 -47.36 -3.93 4.45
C TRP A 20 -47.77 -3.07 5.65
N LEU A 21 -49.00 -3.32 6.09
CA LEU A 21 -49.64 -2.79 7.28
C LEU A 21 -48.99 -3.36 8.55
N LEU A 22 -48.75 -2.44 9.49
CA LEU A 22 -49.04 -2.53 10.92
C LEU A 22 -49.35 -3.93 11.49
N GLY A 23 -48.42 -4.44 12.29
CA GLY A 23 -48.65 -5.52 13.24
C GLY A 23 -47.72 -5.34 14.44
N GLY A 24 -48.23 -4.73 15.52
CA GLY A 24 -47.51 -4.61 16.78
C GLY A 24 -47.45 -5.94 17.52
N CYS A 25 -46.27 -6.26 18.05
CA CYS A 25 -46.10 -7.18 19.17
C CYS A 25 -45.21 -6.49 20.21
N ILE A 26 -45.85 -6.15 21.33
CA ILE A 26 -45.20 -5.83 22.60
C ILE A 26 -44.82 -7.17 23.23
N GLU A 27 -43.52 -7.47 23.31
CA GLU A 27 -43.01 -8.54 24.18
C GLU A 27 -41.85 -8.02 25.05
N GLN A 28 -42.24 -7.72 26.29
CA GLN A 28 -41.58 -8.04 27.54
C GLN A 28 -40.03 -7.98 27.59
N GLY A 29 -39.55 -6.96 28.30
CA GLY A 29 -38.16 -6.76 28.63
C GLY A 29 -37.55 -7.94 29.38
N THR A 30 -36.64 -8.63 28.71
CA THR A 30 -35.55 -9.34 29.36
C THR A 30 -34.39 -8.36 29.51
N SER A 31 -34.14 -7.97 30.75
CA SER A 31 -32.97 -7.22 31.17
C SER A 31 -31.71 -8.03 30.85
N TRP A 32 -31.15 -7.83 29.67
CA TRP A 32 -29.78 -8.23 29.36
C TRP A 32 -28.83 -7.36 30.19
N VAL A 33 -28.29 -7.93 31.26
CA VAL A 33 -27.07 -7.41 31.87
C VAL A 33 -25.97 -7.64 30.82
N PRO A 34 -25.29 -6.60 30.32
CA PRO A 34 -24.21 -6.78 29.37
C PRO A 34 -23.14 -7.61 30.07
N THR A 35 -23.07 -8.89 29.71
CA THR A 35 -22.05 -9.80 30.20
C THR A 35 -20.74 -9.23 29.71
N GLY A 36 -19.82 -9.02 30.65
CA GLY A 36 -18.60 -8.24 30.49
C GLY A 36 -18.00 -8.41 29.11
N ARG A 37 -17.81 -7.28 28.43
CA ARG A 37 -17.02 -7.16 27.21
C ARG A 37 -15.72 -7.92 27.47
N LEU A 38 -15.63 -9.14 26.91
CA LEU A 38 -14.38 -9.86 26.83
C LEU A 38 -13.44 -8.86 26.20
N LEU A 39 -12.48 -8.38 26.99
CA LEU A 39 -11.39 -7.57 26.49
C LEU A 39 -10.70 -8.49 25.50
N VAL A 40 -11.06 -8.33 24.22
CA VAL A 40 -10.32 -8.92 23.13
C VAL A 40 -8.88 -8.50 23.42
N PRO A 41 -7.95 -9.46 23.62
CA PRO A 41 -6.57 -9.11 23.92
C PRO A 41 -6.14 -8.11 22.86
N VAL A 42 -5.58 -6.98 23.31
CA VAL A 42 -5.07 -5.95 22.41
C VAL A 42 -4.14 -6.66 21.43
N PRO A 43 -4.31 -6.46 20.10
CA PRO A 43 -3.42 -7.04 19.11
C PRO A 43 -1.96 -6.82 19.51
N ILE A 44 -1.19 -7.91 19.59
CA ILE A 44 0.22 -7.93 20.03
C ILE A 44 1.06 -7.41 18.87
N ASP A 45 1.00 -6.10 18.68
CA ASP A 45 1.78 -5.35 17.70
C ASP A 45 2.82 -4.46 18.42
N ASP A 46 3.10 -4.79 19.69
CA ASP A 46 3.72 -3.84 20.64
C ASP A 46 5.21 -3.62 20.41
N ASP A 47 5.87 -4.43 19.59
CA ASP A 47 7.30 -4.29 19.28
C ASP A 47 7.55 -3.58 17.93
N GLU A 48 6.58 -3.57 17.03
CA GLU A 48 6.70 -3.04 15.66
C GLU A 48 5.97 -1.71 15.46
N TYR A 49 4.98 -1.42 16.30
CA TYR A 49 4.20 -0.21 16.20
C TYR A 49 4.96 1.02 16.67
N VAL A 50 5.13 1.99 15.78
CA VAL A 50 5.70 3.30 16.11
C VAL A 50 4.67 4.38 15.78
N PRO A 51 4.11 5.09 16.79
CA PRO A 51 3.11 6.11 16.52
C PRO A 51 3.72 7.31 15.79
N ALA A 52 2.90 7.97 14.98
CA ALA A 52 3.22 9.26 14.38
C ALA A 52 3.72 10.25 15.45
N SER A 53 4.89 10.84 15.23
CA SER A 53 5.35 11.97 16.03
C SER A 53 5.11 13.26 15.26
N SER A 54 4.69 14.32 15.97
CA SER A 54 4.40 15.63 15.38
C SER A 54 5.61 16.35 14.78
N THR A 55 6.82 15.78 14.89
CA THR A 55 8.08 16.44 14.47
C THR A 55 8.78 15.70 13.32
N GLN A 56 8.14 14.72 12.69
CA GLN A 56 8.76 13.96 11.61
C GLN A 56 8.91 14.78 10.33
N SER A 57 10.08 14.66 9.71
CA SER A 57 10.33 15.20 8.37
C SER A 57 9.56 14.36 7.36
N THR A 58 8.75 15.04 6.54
CA THR A 58 7.96 14.40 5.49
C THR A 58 8.69 14.54 4.16
N ALA A 59 8.99 13.42 3.51
CA ALA A 59 9.40 13.44 2.12
C ALA A 59 8.18 13.83 1.26
N VAL A 60 8.36 14.79 0.34
CA VAL A 60 7.31 15.21 -0.58
C VAL A 60 7.61 14.65 -1.96
N VAL A 61 6.76 13.75 -2.43
CA VAL A 61 6.81 13.17 -3.77
C VAL A 61 5.81 13.91 -4.65
N GLN A 62 6.29 14.47 -5.75
CA GLN A 62 5.41 15.01 -6.78
C GLN A 62 4.87 13.84 -7.59
N ALA A 63 3.55 13.61 -7.61
CA ALA A 63 3.00 12.72 -8.62
C ALA A 63 3.21 13.37 -9.99
N THR A 64 3.56 12.55 -10.98
CA THR A 64 3.60 12.99 -12.36
C THR A 64 2.21 12.79 -12.96
N TRP A 65 1.81 13.73 -13.82
CA TRP A 65 0.61 13.57 -14.64
C TRP A 65 0.79 12.55 -15.76
N GLU A 66 2.03 12.25 -16.09
CA GLU A 66 2.37 11.23 -17.06
C GLU A 66 2.50 9.89 -16.34
N PRO A 67 1.84 8.83 -16.87
CA PRO A 67 2.02 7.48 -16.35
C PRO A 67 3.50 7.14 -16.26
N ASN A 68 3.91 6.60 -15.13
CA ASN A 68 5.28 6.15 -14.94
C ASN A 68 5.33 4.62 -15.07
N PRO A 69 5.82 4.07 -16.20
CA PRO A 69 5.81 2.63 -16.44
C PRO A 69 6.70 1.87 -15.45
N SER A 70 7.80 2.46 -14.95
CA SER A 70 8.64 1.78 -13.95
C SER A 70 7.94 1.67 -12.60
N TRP A 71 7.17 2.69 -12.19
CA TRP A 71 6.32 2.61 -11.00
C TRP A 71 5.24 1.53 -11.15
N GLN A 72 4.60 1.46 -12.32
CA GLN A 72 3.60 0.44 -12.60
C GLN A 72 4.20 -0.98 -12.52
N ALA A 73 5.35 -1.20 -13.17
CA ALA A 73 6.05 -2.49 -13.13
C ALA A 73 6.43 -2.89 -11.70
N ARG A 74 6.95 -1.93 -10.91
CA ARG A 74 7.31 -2.17 -9.51
C ARG A 74 6.11 -2.52 -8.65
N ALA A 75 4.98 -1.82 -8.81
CA ALA A 75 3.74 -2.17 -8.09
C ALA A 75 3.24 -3.56 -8.45
N VAL A 76 3.25 -3.94 -9.74
CA VAL A 76 2.88 -5.29 -10.20
C VAL A 76 3.77 -6.35 -9.55
N GLN A 77 5.08 -6.11 -9.46
CA GLN A 77 6.01 -7.04 -8.81
C GLN A 77 5.68 -7.25 -7.32
N LEU A 78 5.38 -6.17 -6.59
CA LEU A 78 5.03 -6.25 -5.17
C LEU A 78 3.68 -6.96 -4.96
N GLU A 79 2.70 -6.67 -5.81
CA GLU A 79 1.35 -7.24 -5.75
C GLU A 79 1.32 -8.74 -6.09
N ALA A 80 2.31 -9.24 -6.83
CA ALA A 80 2.41 -10.66 -7.20
C ALA A 80 2.51 -11.62 -6.00
N PHE A 81 2.95 -11.13 -4.84
CA PHE A 81 3.05 -11.91 -3.60
C PHE A 81 1.78 -11.90 -2.74
N GLY A 82 0.73 -11.20 -3.20
CA GLY A 82 -0.50 -10.98 -2.47
C GLY A 82 -0.53 -9.63 -1.74
N VAL A 83 -1.74 -9.18 -1.43
CA VAL A 83 -1.99 -7.90 -0.76
C VAL A 83 -2.81 -8.18 0.50
N PHE A 84 -2.30 -7.73 1.65
CA PHE A 84 -2.99 -7.80 2.93
C PHE A 84 -3.76 -6.51 3.20
N THR A 85 -4.89 -6.62 3.89
CA THR A 85 -5.69 -5.48 4.34
C THR A 85 -6.03 -5.64 5.81
N GLU A 86 -6.60 -4.60 6.42
CA GLU A 86 -7.12 -4.68 7.79
C GLU A 86 -8.16 -5.80 7.94
N GLU A 87 -9.03 -6.00 6.94
CA GLU A 87 -10.07 -7.03 6.95
C GLU A 87 -9.58 -8.41 6.53
N ALA A 88 -8.45 -8.47 5.81
CA ALA A 88 -7.84 -9.69 5.29
C ALA A 88 -6.33 -9.71 5.55
N PRO A 89 -5.90 -9.81 6.82
CA PRO A 89 -4.48 -9.75 7.19
C PRO A 89 -3.71 -11.04 6.88
N GLY A 90 -4.42 -12.12 6.53
CA GLY A 90 -3.84 -13.42 6.22
C GLY A 90 -3.01 -13.98 7.38
N PRO A 91 -1.76 -14.41 7.14
CA PRO A 91 -0.89 -14.97 8.19
C PRO A 91 -0.43 -13.93 9.21
N TRP A 92 -0.63 -12.63 8.94
CA TRP A 92 -0.17 -11.52 9.78
C TRP A 92 -1.27 -10.92 10.65
N ALA A 93 -2.33 -11.69 10.94
CA ALA A 93 -3.41 -11.25 11.81
C ALA A 93 -2.87 -10.73 13.16
N GLY A 94 -3.26 -9.51 13.52
CA GLY A 94 -2.76 -8.79 14.69
C GLY A 94 -1.63 -7.78 14.43
N ARG A 95 -1.09 -7.71 13.20
CA ARG A 95 -0.04 -6.74 12.77
C ARG A 95 -0.58 -5.58 11.92
N GLU A 96 -1.90 -5.48 11.77
CA GLU A 96 -2.55 -4.54 10.86
C GLU A 96 -2.24 -3.09 11.25
N ARG A 97 -2.18 -2.81 12.55
CA ARG A 97 -2.00 -1.46 13.10
C ARG A 97 -0.66 -0.81 12.71
N SER A 98 0.41 -1.58 12.59
CA SER A 98 1.73 -1.09 12.17
C SER A 98 1.91 -1.06 10.66
N HIS A 99 1.20 -1.91 9.90
CA HIS A 99 1.46 -2.11 8.48
C HIS A 99 0.44 -1.47 7.54
N VAL A 100 -0.83 -1.38 7.93
CA VAL A 100 -1.87 -0.78 7.09
C VAL A 100 -1.59 0.71 6.96
N PRO A 101 -1.35 1.23 5.73
CA PRO A 101 -1.08 2.64 5.55
C PRO A 101 -2.29 3.49 5.98
N THR A 102 -2.02 4.53 6.76
CA THR A 102 -2.99 5.58 7.06
C THR A 102 -2.85 6.69 6.03
N VAL A 103 -3.96 7.10 5.42
CA VAL A 103 -3.98 8.16 4.41
C VAL A 103 -4.77 9.35 4.93
N VAL A 104 -4.14 10.53 4.93
CA VAL A 104 -4.74 11.80 5.36
C VAL A 104 -4.70 12.79 4.21
N ARG A 105 -5.84 13.35 3.84
CA ARG A 105 -5.93 14.44 2.87
C ARG A 105 -5.59 15.77 3.54
N ASP A 106 -4.76 16.57 2.88
CA ASP A 106 -4.49 17.94 3.30
C ASP A 106 -5.74 18.81 3.07
N THR A 107 -6.18 19.53 4.10
CA THR A 107 -7.39 20.36 4.05
C THR A 107 -7.16 21.73 3.43
N VAL A 108 -5.90 22.16 3.34
CA VAL A 108 -5.48 23.42 2.73
C VAL A 108 -5.13 23.23 1.26
N MET A 109 -4.45 22.12 0.94
CA MET A 109 -4.08 21.74 -0.43
C MET A 109 -4.74 20.40 -0.78
N PRO A 110 -6.00 20.40 -1.27
CA PRO A 110 -6.79 19.18 -1.47
C PRO A 110 -6.19 18.16 -2.45
N GLU A 111 -5.24 18.58 -3.30
CA GLU A 111 -4.42 17.73 -4.15
C GLU A 111 -3.32 16.99 -3.40
N ARG A 112 -3.08 17.27 -2.12
CA ARG A 112 -2.05 16.60 -1.31
C ARG A 112 -2.68 15.53 -0.43
N VAL A 113 -2.04 14.37 -0.44
CA VAL A 113 -2.33 13.28 0.50
C VAL A 113 -1.05 12.87 1.20
N THR A 114 -1.14 12.67 2.50
CA THR A 114 -0.05 12.17 3.33
C THR A 114 -0.34 10.72 3.68
N VAL A 115 0.58 9.85 3.31
CA VAL A 115 0.59 8.42 3.64
C VAL A 115 1.56 8.22 4.79
N MET A 116 1.12 7.50 5.80
CA MET A 116 1.89 7.17 7.00
C MET A 116 1.78 5.69 7.29
N VAL A 117 2.89 5.06 7.67
CA VAL A 117 2.94 3.65 8.05
C VAL A 117 3.55 3.59 9.44
N SER A 118 2.79 3.19 10.46
CA SER A 118 3.21 3.22 11.87
C SER A 118 4.17 2.07 12.22
N HIS A 119 5.24 1.94 11.45
CA HIS A 119 6.17 0.81 11.46
C HIS A 119 7.60 1.28 11.73
N ILE A 120 8.42 0.39 12.29
CA ILE A 120 9.84 0.66 12.51
C ILE A 120 10.59 0.85 11.18
N MET A 121 11.70 1.58 11.21
CA MET A 121 12.67 1.74 10.13
C MET A 121 14.07 1.45 10.70
N SER A 122 14.37 0.18 11.01
CA SER A 122 15.63 -0.18 11.69
C SER A 122 16.60 -0.92 10.78
N ASN A 123 17.88 -0.57 10.93
CA ASN A 123 19.00 -1.19 10.24
C ASN A 123 19.90 -2.06 11.16
N GLY A 124 19.41 -2.48 12.32
CA GLY A 124 20.20 -3.23 13.29
C GLY A 124 19.38 -3.93 14.40
N PRO A 125 20.03 -4.77 15.23
CA PRO A 125 19.36 -5.47 16.32
C PRO A 125 18.70 -4.46 17.27
N ARG A 126 17.39 -4.62 17.53
CA ARG A 126 16.65 -3.77 18.47
C ARG A 126 17.29 -3.87 19.86
N GLY A 127 17.98 -2.82 20.28
CA GLY A 127 18.70 -2.78 21.56
C GLY A 127 19.54 -1.52 21.77
N VAL A 128 19.86 -0.82 20.68
CA VAL A 128 20.42 0.54 20.69
C VAL A 128 19.49 1.45 19.91
N SER A 129 18.26 1.63 20.40
CA SER A 129 17.43 2.78 20.03
C SER A 129 18.15 4.02 20.58
N GLY A 130 19.22 4.41 19.88
CA GLY A 130 19.87 5.69 20.05
C GLY A 130 18.82 6.70 19.71
N THR A 131 18.38 7.44 20.71
CA THR A 131 17.75 8.74 20.53
C THR A 131 18.44 9.42 19.37
N SER A 132 17.72 9.62 18.27
CA SER A 132 18.17 10.40 17.13
C SER A 132 18.25 11.87 17.54
N ASP A 133 19.14 12.18 18.47
CA ASP A 133 19.65 13.53 18.66
C ASP A 133 20.44 13.82 17.39
N ALA A 134 19.91 14.73 16.59
CA ALA A 134 20.57 15.33 15.45
C ALA A 134 21.79 16.14 15.92
N ALA A 135 22.81 15.45 16.44
CA ALA A 135 24.10 16.02 16.78
C ALA A 135 25.05 15.76 15.62
N THR A 136 25.44 16.85 14.95
CA THR A 136 26.55 16.93 14.00
C THR A 136 27.72 16.05 14.44
N VAL A 137 27.97 14.96 13.72
CA VAL A 137 29.21 14.17 13.85
C VAL A 137 30.25 14.78 12.92
N PRO A 138 31.37 15.34 13.43
CA PRO A 138 32.47 15.74 12.59
C PRO A 138 33.38 14.53 12.33
N GLY A 139 33.47 14.13 11.07
CA GLY A 139 34.60 13.35 10.54
C GLY A 139 34.65 11.88 10.97
N SER A 140 33.96 11.03 10.24
CA SER A 140 34.37 9.63 10.10
C SER A 140 34.33 9.29 8.61
N ASP A 141 35.53 9.22 8.02
CA ASP A 141 35.80 8.80 6.64
C ASP A 141 35.65 7.27 6.49
N ASP A 142 34.60 6.68 7.08
CA ASP A 142 34.20 5.32 6.75
C ASP A 142 33.42 5.39 5.44
N ALA A 143 34.12 5.09 4.35
CA ALA A 143 33.54 4.87 3.04
C ALA A 143 32.55 3.71 3.16
N GLY A 144 31.29 4.07 3.39
CA GLY A 144 30.19 3.13 3.52
C GLY A 144 30.10 2.22 2.31
N ASP A 145 29.84 0.94 2.58
CA ASP A 145 29.30 0.02 1.59
C ASP A 145 28.04 0.66 1.01
N VAL A 146 28.19 1.15 -0.22
CA VAL A 146 27.10 1.62 -1.05
C VAL A 146 26.21 0.40 -1.27
N TRP A 147 25.11 0.32 -0.52
CA TRP A 147 24.00 -0.55 -0.90
C TRP A 147 23.62 -0.20 -2.33
N SER A 148 24.05 -1.06 -3.25
CA SER A 148 23.65 -0.98 -4.65
C SER A 148 22.26 -1.63 -4.73
N PRO A 149 21.26 -0.97 -5.32
CA PRO A 149 19.99 -1.64 -5.59
C PRO A 149 20.30 -2.91 -6.39
N ASN A 150 19.55 -4.00 -6.15
CA ASN A 150 19.75 -5.23 -6.88
C ASN A 150 19.61 -4.96 -8.40
N PRO A 151 20.70 -4.97 -9.19
CA PRO A 151 20.65 -4.59 -10.60
C PRO A 151 19.80 -5.57 -11.42
N GLU A 152 19.56 -6.79 -10.92
CA GLU A 152 18.67 -7.76 -11.59
C GLU A 152 17.20 -7.35 -11.62
N LEU A 153 16.77 -6.38 -10.80
CA LEU A 153 15.40 -5.87 -10.84
C LEU A 153 15.19 -4.75 -11.87
N GLU A 154 16.25 -4.04 -12.27
CA GLU A 154 16.15 -2.98 -13.27
C GLU A 154 16.06 -3.56 -14.69
N ASP A 155 16.73 -4.68 -14.97
CA ASP A 155 16.69 -5.34 -16.29
C ASP A 155 15.36 -6.04 -16.57
N ALA A 156 14.70 -6.62 -15.55
CA ALA A 156 13.42 -7.32 -15.72
C ALA A 156 12.24 -6.40 -16.09
N ALA A 157 12.32 -5.10 -15.77
CA ALA A 157 11.26 -4.14 -16.08
C ALA A 157 11.26 -3.67 -17.55
N VAL A 158 12.39 -3.80 -18.25
CA VAL A 158 12.53 -3.36 -19.65
C VAL A 158 11.90 -4.37 -20.62
N ASP A 159 11.95 -5.66 -20.32
CA ASP A 159 11.43 -6.71 -21.21
C ASP A 159 9.89 -6.79 -21.22
N VAL A 160 9.20 -6.37 -20.15
CA VAL A 160 7.73 -6.39 -20.10
C VAL A 160 7.11 -5.23 -20.91
N ALA A 161 7.79 -4.09 -21.03
CA ALA A 161 7.26 -2.92 -21.74
C ALA A 161 7.40 -3.01 -23.27
N LEU A 162 8.38 -3.77 -23.79
CA LEU A 162 8.65 -3.89 -25.24
C LEU A 162 7.75 -4.91 -25.96
N ALA A 163 7.07 -5.79 -25.23
CA ALA A 163 6.17 -6.79 -25.82
C ALA A 163 4.82 -6.22 -26.29
N ALA A 164 4.45 -4.99 -25.89
CA ALA A 164 3.10 -4.46 -26.15
C ALA A 164 2.92 -3.77 -27.51
N GLU A 165 4.00 -3.37 -28.21
CA GLU A 165 3.88 -2.47 -29.37
C GLU A 165 4.32 -3.09 -30.71
N SER A 166 4.85 -4.31 -30.71
CA SER A 166 5.22 -5.02 -31.94
C SER A 166 4.10 -5.98 -32.37
N GLY A 167 3.17 -5.46 -33.18
CA GLY A 167 2.17 -6.25 -33.92
C GLY A 167 2.81 -7.11 -35.01
N LEU A 168 3.74 -7.98 -34.64
CA LEU A 168 4.28 -9.01 -35.51
C LEU A 168 3.46 -10.29 -35.28
N GLU A 169 2.58 -10.56 -36.23
CA GLU A 169 1.93 -11.85 -36.44
C GLU A 169 3.02 -12.90 -36.78
N GLY A 170 3.75 -13.34 -35.76
CA GLY A 170 4.79 -14.35 -35.85
C GLY A 170 4.37 -15.57 -35.03
N ASP A 171 4.31 -16.71 -35.73
CA ASP A 171 4.18 -18.09 -35.30
C ASP A 171 4.23 -18.36 -33.78
N ASP A 172 3.25 -19.16 -33.33
CA ASP A 172 2.99 -19.81 -32.03
C ASP A 172 4.22 -20.24 -31.18
N ALA A 173 5.14 -19.32 -30.92
CA ALA A 173 6.19 -19.46 -29.94
C ALA A 173 5.54 -19.20 -28.59
N GLU A 174 5.03 -20.27 -27.99
CA GLU A 174 4.65 -20.36 -26.59
C GLU A 174 5.65 -19.54 -25.77
N ALA A 175 5.22 -18.36 -25.29
CA ALA A 175 6.05 -17.51 -24.46
C ALA A 175 6.60 -18.38 -23.33
N PRO A 176 7.92 -18.33 -23.04
CA PRO A 176 8.47 -19.14 -21.96
C PRO A 176 7.66 -18.82 -20.71
N ALA A 177 7.09 -19.86 -20.09
CA ALA A 177 6.35 -19.70 -18.85
C ALA A 177 7.22 -18.88 -17.89
N PRO A 178 6.67 -17.85 -17.22
CA PRO A 178 7.42 -17.11 -16.23
C PRO A 178 8.04 -18.11 -15.26
N PRO A 179 9.29 -17.89 -14.81
CA PRO A 179 9.88 -18.77 -13.83
C PRO A 179 8.89 -18.91 -12.67
N PRO A 180 8.65 -20.13 -12.15
CA PRO A 180 7.76 -20.30 -11.02
C PRO A 180 8.19 -19.32 -9.93
N PRO A 181 7.26 -18.64 -9.24
CA PRO A 181 7.63 -17.72 -8.16
C PRO A 181 8.57 -18.49 -7.26
N GLN A 182 9.81 -18.02 -7.16
CA GLN A 182 10.75 -18.68 -6.28
C GLN A 182 10.12 -18.64 -4.91
N ASN A 183 9.92 -19.81 -4.33
CA ASN A 183 9.51 -19.94 -2.97
C ASN A 183 10.66 -19.39 -2.11
N LEU A 184 10.66 -18.06 -1.92
CA LEU A 184 11.59 -17.34 -1.05
C LEU A 184 11.40 -17.73 0.43
N LEU A 185 10.46 -18.64 0.72
CA LEU A 185 10.28 -19.29 2.02
C LEU A 185 11.13 -20.57 2.16
N ALA A 186 12.31 -20.65 1.55
CA ALA A 186 13.34 -21.52 2.11
C ALA A 186 13.63 -20.97 3.52
N PRO A 187 13.61 -21.79 4.59
CA PRO A 187 13.99 -21.31 5.90
C PRO A 187 15.47 -20.95 5.83
N LEU A 188 15.75 -19.66 5.63
CA LEU A 188 17.06 -19.10 5.89
C LEU A 188 17.43 -19.53 7.31
N ALA A 189 18.68 -19.94 7.52
CA ALA A 189 19.23 -20.15 8.85
C ALA A 189 18.84 -18.95 9.75
N PRO A 190 18.75 -19.09 11.09
CA PRO A 190 18.49 -17.94 11.96
C PRO A 190 19.63 -16.94 11.79
N VAL A 191 19.46 -16.02 10.86
CA VAL A 191 20.14 -14.75 10.86
C VAL A 191 19.52 -14.04 12.05
N ASP A 192 20.33 -13.52 12.95
CA ASP A 192 19.90 -12.46 13.85
C ASP A 192 19.50 -11.28 12.95
N GLU A 193 18.32 -11.34 12.31
CA GLU A 193 17.90 -10.48 11.19
C GLU A 193 17.85 -9.03 11.69
N PRO A 194 18.87 -8.19 11.39
CA PRO A 194 18.95 -6.87 11.99
C PRO A 194 17.99 -5.87 11.33
N TYR A 195 17.40 -6.22 10.18
CA TYR A 195 16.73 -5.27 9.31
C TYR A 195 15.24 -5.53 9.27
N HIS A 196 14.46 -4.58 9.79
CA HIS A 196 13.00 -4.62 9.69
C HIS A 196 12.51 -3.21 9.40
N PHE A 197 11.96 -3.00 8.21
CA PHE A 197 11.57 -1.68 7.75
C PHE A 197 10.58 -1.73 6.58
N THR A 198 9.87 -0.62 6.37
CA THR A 198 9.07 -0.40 5.17
C THR A 198 10.00 -0.10 4.00
N THR A 199 9.97 -0.93 2.96
CA THR A 199 10.81 -0.81 1.76
C THR A 199 10.23 0.13 0.72
N THR A 200 8.91 0.13 0.53
CA THR A 200 8.25 0.88 -0.54
C THR A 200 6.93 1.42 -0.05
N ILE A 201 6.60 2.66 -0.42
CA ILE A 201 5.26 3.25 -0.28
C ILE A 201 4.80 3.77 -1.63
N TYR A 202 3.58 3.44 -2.04
CA TYR A 202 3.00 3.98 -3.27
C TYR A 202 1.50 4.22 -3.14
N VAL A 203 0.97 5.03 -4.05
CA VAL A 203 -0.47 5.31 -4.17
C VAL A 203 -0.96 4.95 -5.57
N LYS A 204 -2.11 4.27 -5.64
CA LYS A 204 -2.74 3.82 -6.87
C LYS A 204 -4.15 4.38 -6.96
N ALA A 205 -4.54 4.92 -8.11
CA ALA A 205 -5.90 5.35 -8.38
C ALA A 205 -6.84 4.14 -8.52
N ASP A 206 -8.14 4.38 -8.41
CA ASP A 206 -9.19 3.38 -8.73
C ASP A 206 -9.17 2.90 -10.19
N SER A 207 -8.58 3.69 -11.09
CA SER A 207 -8.29 3.28 -12.47
C SER A 207 -7.21 2.19 -12.58
N GLY A 208 -6.45 1.93 -11.52
CA GLY A 208 -5.31 1.01 -11.50
C GLY A 208 -3.95 1.67 -11.80
N GLU A 209 -3.92 2.98 -12.07
CA GLU A 209 -2.70 3.74 -12.35
C GLU A 209 -1.94 4.07 -11.06
N VAL A 210 -0.62 3.81 -11.03
CA VAL A 210 0.26 4.23 -9.93
C VAL A 210 0.60 5.71 -10.06
N LEU A 211 0.08 6.53 -9.15
CA LEU A 211 0.23 7.99 -9.18
C LEU A 211 1.58 8.44 -8.59
N GLY A 212 2.15 7.65 -7.68
CA GLY A 212 3.42 7.98 -7.04
C GLY A 212 3.97 6.80 -6.26
N LEU A 213 5.29 6.67 -6.24
CA LEU A 213 6.01 5.61 -5.55
C LEU A 213 7.31 6.17 -4.95
N ILE A 214 7.66 5.71 -3.76
CA ILE A 214 8.95 5.96 -3.13
C ILE A 214 9.54 4.65 -2.60
N GLU A 215 10.82 4.45 -2.89
CA GLU A 215 11.64 3.42 -2.25
C GLU A 215 12.32 4.04 -1.02
N LEU A 216 12.29 3.30 0.08
CA LEU A 216 12.79 3.70 1.38
C LEU A 216 14.00 2.85 1.76
N ARG A 217 14.81 3.40 2.66
CA ARG A 217 15.97 2.76 3.28
C ARG A 217 15.70 2.57 4.76
N PRO A 218 16.33 1.58 5.41
CA PRO A 218 16.18 1.35 6.85
C PRO A 218 16.79 2.47 7.72
N THR A 219 17.35 3.51 7.13
CA THR A 219 17.88 4.70 7.83
C THR A 219 17.02 5.94 7.61
N ASP A 220 15.92 5.83 6.85
CA ASP A 220 14.99 6.94 6.65
C ASP A 220 14.15 7.17 7.92
N ALA A 221 13.38 8.26 7.95
CA ALA A 221 12.64 8.67 9.15
C ALA A 221 11.65 7.60 9.63
N GLU A 222 11.57 7.43 10.96
CA GLU A 222 10.69 6.46 11.63
C GLU A 222 9.57 7.15 12.44
N PRO A 223 8.30 6.73 12.27
CA PRO A 223 7.75 6.04 11.10
C PRO A 223 7.92 6.81 9.79
N PRO A 224 7.85 6.11 8.64
CA PRO A 224 7.86 6.75 7.33
C PRO A 224 6.56 7.53 7.09
N VAL A 225 6.71 8.80 6.72
CA VAL A 225 5.62 9.73 6.37
C VAL A 225 5.93 10.38 5.03
N ILE A 226 5.06 10.15 4.04
CA ILE A 226 5.26 10.57 2.65
C ILE A 226 4.05 11.39 2.18
N THR A 227 4.28 12.58 1.65
CA THR A 227 3.22 13.38 1.00
C THR A 227 3.30 13.24 -0.51
N PHE A 228 2.20 12.85 -1.14
CA PHE A 228 2.02 12.83 -2.58
C PHE A 228 1.18 14.03 -3.02
N VAL A 229 1.60 14.70 -4.09
CA VAL A 229 0.80 15.73 -4.77
C VAL A 229 0.09 15.08 -5.95
N LEU A 230 -1.21 14.87 -5.87
CA LEU A 230 -2.02 14.14 -6.84
C LEU A 230 -2.34 14.96 -8.10
N PRO A 231 -2.48 14.29 -9.27
CA PRO A 231 -3.10 14.92 -10.43
C PRO A 231 -4.58 15.23 -10.16
N ARG A 232 -5.13 16.19 -10.90
CA ARG A 232 -6.56 16.55 -10.83
C ARG A 232 -7.40 15.42 -11.41
N GLY A 233 -8.62 15.26 -10.89
CA GLY A 233 -9.59 14.29 -11.42
C GLY A 233 -9.40 12.87 -10.88
N VAL A 234 -8.45 12.63 -9.96
CA VAL A 234 -8.37 11.38 -9.21
C VAL A 234 -9.63 11.24 -8.36
N GLY A 235 -10.39 10.17 -8.62
CA GLY A 235 -11.66 9.91 -7.96
C GLY A 235 -11.48 9.41 -6.53
N SER A 236 -10.78 8.29 -6.45
CA SER A 236 -10.35 7.66 -5.21
C SER A 236 -8.96 7.05 -5.40
N LEU A 237 -8.27 6.79 -4.29
CA LEU A 237 -6.98 6.11 -4.30
C LEU A 237 -6.86 5.11 -3.16
N THR A 238 -5.94 4.17 -3.33
CA THR A 238 -5.49 3.25 -2.28
C THR A 238 -3.99 3.44 -2.09
N ALA A 239 -3.56 3.55 -0.82
CA ALA A 239 -2.14 3.56 -0.48
C ALA A 239 -1.67 2.14 -0.16
N TYR A 240 -0.41 1.88 -0.50
CA TYR A 240 0.23 0.60 -0.32
C TYR A 240 1.58 0.78 0.38
N ALA A 241 1.94 -0.15 1.26
CA ALA A 241 3.23 -0.20 1.91
C ALA A 241 3.79 -1.62 1.92
N ALA A 242 5.02 -1.80 1.46
CA ALA A 242 5.73 -3.07 1.44
C ALA A 242 6.72 -3.12 2.60
N CYS A 243 6.57 -4.11 3.50
CA CYS A 243 7.55 -4.43 4.53
C CYS A 243 8.45 -5.57 4.05
N ASN A 244 9.76 -5.51 4.34
CA ASN A 244 10.70 -6.55 3.92
C ASN A 244 10.37 -7.93 4.52
N LEU A 245 9.69 -7.98 5.67
CA LEU A 245 9.32 -9.23 6.35
C LEU A 245 7.83 -9.59 6.23
N HIS A 246 6.96 -8.59 6.12
CA HIS A 246 5.51 -8.80 6.27
C HIS A 246 4.71 -8.55 4.98
N GLY A 247 5.39 -8.45 3.84
CA GLY A 247 4.77 -8.34 2.52
C GLY A 247 4.10 -6.99 2.27
N LEU A 248 3.13 -6.98 1.36
CA LEU A 248 2.46 -5.77 0.88
C LEU A 248 1.11 -5.56 1.57
N TRP A 249 0.90 -4.37 2.12
CA TRP A 249 -0.33 -3.97 2.79
C TRP A 249 -1.01 -2.83 2.07
N ALA A 250 -2.35 -2.84 2.04
CA ALA A 250 -3.16 -1.80 1.43
C ALA A 250 -4.07 -1.12 2.45
N SER A 251 -4.25 0.19 2.29
CA SER A 251 -5.25 0.96 3.01
C SER A 251 -6.66 0.64 2.51
N SER A 252 -7.67 1.05 3.27
CA SER A 252 -9.00 1.28 2.69
C SER A 252 -8.92 2.34 1.57
N PRO A 253 -9.73 2.25 0.50
CA PRO A 253 -9.82 3.30 -0.51
C PRO A 253 -10.23 4.65 0.09
N LEU A 254 -9.47 5.70 -0.20
CA LEU A 254 -9.77 7.08 0.17
C LEU A 254 -10.42 7.80 -1.01
N ALA A 255 -11.63 8.31 -0.82
CA ALA A 255 -12.24 9.21 -1.78
C ALA A 255 -11.47 10.55 -1.81
N VAL A 256 -10.98 10.93 -2.98
CA VAL A 256 -10.23 12.18 -3.20
C VAL A 256 -11.15 13.28 -3.73
N ASN A 257 -12.26 12.90 -4.39
CA ASN A 257 -13.24 13.85 -4.90
C ASN A 257 -13.72 14.85 -3.85
N SER A 258 -13.75 16.12 -4.26
CA SER A 258 -14.50 17.22 -3.65
C SER A 258 -15.32 17.87 -4.75
#